data_AF-A0A661EEJ8-F1
#
_entry.id   AF-A0A661EEJ8-F1
#
_cell.length_a   1.000
_cell.length_b   1.000
_cell.length_c   1.000
_cell.angle_alpha   90.00
_cell.angle_beta   90.00
_cell.angle_gamma   90.00
#
_symmetry.space_group_name_H-M   'P 1'
#
loop_
_entity.id
_entity.type
_entity.pdbx_description
1 polymer ?
#
loop_
_entity_poly.entity_id
_entity_poly.type
_entity_poly.pdbx_seq_one_letter_code
_entity_poly.pdbx_strand_id
1 'polypeptide(L)' 'MIEKFNDKIISIDVDVMIKWGEINQKLKSKGKQIPVMDSLIGATCIVKNFTLVTRNTKDFKNLQIKIINPFH' A
#
# COMPACT_ATOMS: atom_id res chain seq x y z
N MET A 1 5.50 -3.44 -24.30
CA MET A 1 5.19 -4.00 -22.94
C MET A 1 4.32 -3.06 -22.12
N ILE A 2 4.61 -1.76 -22.06
CA ILE A 2 3.80 -0.77 -21.32
C ILE A 2 2.36 -0.65 -21.87
N GLU A 3 2.17 -0.75 -23.19
CA GLU A 3 0.84 -0.71 -23.83
C GLU A 3 -0.14 -1.79 -23.31
N LYS A 4 0.36 -2.95 -22.86
CA LYS A 4 -0.49 -4.01 -22.27
C LYS A 4 -1.11 -3.61 -20.92
N PHE A 5 -0.55 -2.59 -20.28
CA PHE A 5 -0.96 -2.04 -18.99
C PHE A 5 -1.47 -0.61 -19.10
N ASN A 6 -1.81 -0.16 -20.31
CA ASN A 6 -2.41 1.16 -20.49
C ASN A 6 -3.63 1.31 -19.58
N ASP A 7 -3.74 2.45 -18.91
CA ASP A 7 -4.78 2.78 -17.92
C ASP A 7 -4.84 1.88 -16.67
N LYS A 8 -3.89 0.95 -16.51
CA LYS A 8 -3.76 0.06 -15.34
C LYS A 8 -2.54 0.38 -14.47
N ILE A 9 -1.76 1.39 -14.86
CA ILE A 9 -0.67 1.94 -14.08
C ILE A 9 -1.21 3.14 -13.31
N ILE A 10 -1.16 3.06 -11.99
CA ILE A 10 -1.71 4.09 -11.11
C ILE A 10 -0.58 5.01 -10.67
N SER A 11 -0.77 6.31 -10.85
CA SER A 11 0.16 7.32 -10.36
C SER A 11 0.09 7.44 -8.84
N ILE A 12 1.24 7.73 -8.24
CA ILE A 12 1.34 8.18 -6.85
C ILE A 12 1.11 9.68 -6.85
N ASP A 13 -0.07 10.11 -6.42
CA ASP A 13 -0.45 11.52 -6.32
C ASP A 13 -0.21 12.07 -4.90
N VAL A 14 -0.55 13.35 -4.73
CA VAL A 14 -0.37 14.06 -3.45
C VAL A 14 -1.15 13.40 -2.33
N ASP A 15 -2.37 12.92 -2.59
CA ASP A 15 -3.22 12.27 -1.58
C ASP A 15 -2.59 10.96 -1.09
N VAL A 16 -2.01 10.17 -2.01
CA VAL A 16 -1.24 8.97 -1.66
C VAL A 16 -0.04 9.33 -0.79
N MET A 17 0.71 10.38 -1.14
CA MET A 17 1.90 10.80 -0.38
C MET A 17 1.57 11.33 1.01
N ILE A 18 0.46 12.08 1.16
CA ILE A 18 -0.04 12.53 2.47
C ILE A 18 -0.39 11.32 3.33
N LYS A 19 -1.17 10.37 2.81
CA LYS A 19 -1.55 9.15 3.52
C LYS A 19 -0.34 8.31 3.93
N TRP A 20 0.66 8.22 3.05
CA TRP A 20 1.92 7.55 3.34
C TRP A 20 2.66 8.21 4.51
N GLY A 21 2.73 9.54 4.54
CA GLY A 21 3.29 10.29 5.67
C GLY A 21 2.59 9.96 7.01
N GLU A 22 1.26 9.99 7.02
CA GLU A 22 0.45 9.64 8.21
C GLU A 22 0.71 8.21 8.70
N ILE A 23 0.79 7.23 7.77
CA ILE A 23 1.10 5.83 8.09
C ILE A 23 2.48 5.73 8.76
N ASN A 24 3.50 6.33 8.16
CA ASN A 24 4.86 6.23 8.68
C ASN A 24 5.01 6.93 10.03
N GLN A 25 4.36 8.08 10.23
CA GLN A 25 4.32 8.75 11.52
C GLN A 25 3.69 7.87 12.60
N LYS A 26 2.53 7.25 12.30
CA LYS A 26 1.79 6.37 13.22
C LYS A 26 2.54 5.08 13.55
N LEU A 27 3.31 4.55 12.62
CA LEU A 27 4.12 3.35 12.84
C LEU A 27 5.37 3.68 13.66
N LYS A 28 6.05 4.79 13.33
CA LYS A 28 7.21 5.29 14.07
C LYS A 28 6.86 5.58 15.53
N SER A 29 5.69 6.17 15.80
CA SER A 29 5.22 6.41 17.17
C SER A 29 4.92 5.14 17.96
N LYS A 30 4.79 3.98 17.28
CA LYS A 30 4.56 2.66 17.89
C LYS A 30 5.80 1.77 17.89
N GLY A 31 6.98 2.32 17.54
CA GLY A 31 8.22 1.54 17.42
C GLY A 31 8.18 0.47 16.32
N LYS A 32 7.25 0.58 15.36
CA LYS A 32 7.12 -0.33 14.22
C LYS A 32 7.60 0.34 12.96
N GLN A 33 8.14 -0.44 12.03
CA GLN A 33 8.45 0.01 10.67
C GLN A 33 7.87 -0.99 9.68
N ILE A 34 7.14 -0.48 8.69
CA ILE A 34 6.82 -1.21 7.46
C ILE A 34 7.88 -0.79 6.44
N PRO A 35 8.39 -1.69 5.58
CA PRO A 35 9.28 -1.31 4.49
C PRO A 35 8.68 -0.16 3.65
N VAL A 36 9.54 0.76 3.19
CA VAL A 36 9.10 2.01 2.53
C VAL A 36 8.18 1.75 1.33
N MET A 37 8.50 0.75 0.52
CA MET A 37 7.70 0.41 -0.65
C MET A 37 6.36 -0.22 -0.27
N ASP A 38 6.34 -1.10 0.73
CA ASP A 38 5.10 -1.74 1.20
C ASP A 38 4.17 -0.71 1.86
N SER A 39 4.70 0.24 2.62
CA SER A 39 3.88 1.31 3.20
C SER A 39 3.30 2.23 2.13
N LEU A 40 4.02 2.47 1.02
CA LEU A 40 3.55 3.25 -0.12
C LEU A 40 2.47 2.53 -0.94
N ILE A 41 2.65 1.24 -1.19
CA ILE A 41 1.62 0.38 -1.81
C ILE A 41 0.37 0.37 -0.93
N GLY A 42 0.54 0.18 0.38
CA GLY A 42 -0.55 0.19 1.34
C GLY A 42 -1.30 1.53 1.37
N ALA A 43 -0.58 2.65 1.38
CA ALA A 43 -1.17 4.00 1.29
C ALA A 43 -1.99 4.16 0.00
N THR A 44 -1.46 3.68 -1.13
CA THR A 44 -2.13 3.71 -2.43
C THR A 44 -3.45 2.93 -2.36
N CYS A 45 -3.44 1.72 -1.80
CA CYS A 45 -4.64 0.91 -1.63
C CYS A 45 -5.70 1.60 -0.75
N ILE A 46 -5.29 2.30 0.32
CA ILE A 46 -6.22 3.04 1.19
C ILE A 46 -6.87 4.19 0.41
N VAL A 47 -6.07 5.05 -0.22
CA VAL A 47 -6.56 6.26 -0.90
C VAL A 47 -7.45 5.90 -2.09
N LYS A 48 -7.07 4.87 -2.86
CA LYS A 48 -7.83 4.44 -4.04
C LYS A 48 -8.91 3.39 -3.73
N ASN A 49 -9.08 2.99 -2.47
CA ASN A 49 -10.00 1.95 -2.03
C ASN A 49 -9.81 0.61 -2.78
N PHE A 50 -8.56 0.23 -3.02
CA PHE A 50 -8.21 -1.02 -3.71
C PHE A 50 -8.00 -2.18 -2.74
N THR A 51 -8.17 -3.39 -3.28
CA THR A 51 -7.77 -4.63 -2.63
C THR A 51 -6.35 -4.98 -3.05
N LEU A 52 -5.46 -5.20 -2.08
CA LEU A 52 -4.09 -5.63 -2.34
C LEU A 52 -4.04 -7.13 -2.60
N VAL A 53 -3.52 -7.53 -3.75
CA VAL A 53 -3.21 -8.93 -4.04
C VAL A 53 -1.73 -9.18 -3.73
N THR A 54 -1.42 -9.96 -2.71
CA THR A 54 -0.02 -10.21 -2.30
C THR A 54 0.15 -11.52 -1.55
N ARG A 55 1.30 -12.18 -1.74
CA ARG A 55 1.76 -13.27 -0.87
C ARG A 55 2.25 -12.76 0.48
N ASN A 56 2.74 -11.52 0.54
CA ASN A 56 3.37 -10.93 1.72
C ASN A 56 2.33 -10.27 2.63
N THR A 57 1.39 -11.02 3.20
CA THR A 57 0.31 -10.43 4.01
C THR A 57 0.78 -9.83 5.33
N LYS A 58 1.92 -10.33 5.87
CA LYS A 58 2.44 -9.95 7.20
C LYS A 58 2.76 -8.46 7.32
N ASP A 59 3.31 -7.84 6.28
CA ASP A 59 3.82 -6.47 6.36
C ASP A 59 2.68 -5.44 6.29
N PHE A 60 1.51 -5.87 5.80
CA PHE A 60 0.31 -5.05 5.70
C PHE A 60 -0.68 -5.26 6.86
N LYS A 61 -0.40 -6.16 7.81
CA LYS A 61 -1.32 -6.49 8.92
C LYS A 61 -1.72 -5.28 9.79
N ASN A 62 -0.87 -4.26 9.87
CA ASN A 62 -1.15 -3.06 10.66
C ASN A 62 -1.88 -1.96 9.85
N LEU A 63 -2.16 -2.21 8.57
CA LEU A 63 -2.88 -1.31 7.68
C LEU A 63 -4.32 -1.80 7.52
N GLN A 64 -5.27 -0.87 7.53
CA GLN A 64 -6.70 -1.18 7.33
C GLN A 64 -7.00 -1.27 5.83
N ILE A 65 -6.51 -2.32 5.17
CA ILE A 65 -6.73 -2.57 3.74
C ILE A 65 -7.30 -3.96 3.50
N LYS A 66 -8.03 -4.12 2.38
CA LYS A 66 -8.49 -5.43 1.91
C LYS A 66 -7.30 -6.17 1.29
N ILE A 67 -7.10 -7.44 1.63
CA ILE A 67 -6.00 -8.26 1.12
C ILE A 67 -6.53 -9.58 0.59
N ILE A 68 -6.04 -9.99 -0.59
CA ILE A 68 -6.19 -11.33 -1.15
C ILE A 68 -4.79 -11.93 -1.31
N ASN A 69 -4.57 -13.12 -0.76
CA ASN A 69 -3.35 -13.87 -1.02
C ASN A 69 -3.67 -15.03 -1.98
N PRO A 70 -3.24 -14.96 -3.26
CA PRO A 70 -3.62 -15.93 -4.29
C PRO A 70 -2.83 -17.25 -4.20
N PHE A 71 -1.94 -17.39 -3.21
CA PHE A 71 -1.11 -18.58 -2.99
C PHE A 71 -1.51 -19.37 -1.74
N HIS A 72 -2.70 -19.08 -1.17
CA HIS A 72 -3.32 -19.98 -0.19
C HIS A 72 -4.01 -21.15 -0.87
#